data_AF-A0AAN9AY03-F1
#
_entry.id   AF-A0AAN9AY03-F1
#
_cell.length_a   1.000
_cell.length_b   1.000
_cell.length_c   1.000
_cell.angle_alpha   90.00
_cell.angle_beta   90.00
_cell.angle_gamma   90.00
#
_symmetry.space_group_name_H-M   'P 1'
#
loop_
_entity.id
_entity.type
_entity.pdbx_description
1 polymer ?
#
loop_
_entity_poly.entity_id
_entity_poly.type
_entity_poly.pdbx_seq_one_letter_code
_entity_poly.pdbx_strand_id
1 'polypeptide(L)'
;MQMLVGGMLNQGRAALIEEKKGERAKVLTEDLNEIDTMFVDKRSPGSRNGNTLVVVFEGNAGFYEMGCSGTPIEYGYSVLGWNHPGFAGSSGAPYPDAEQKAIDAVMQYAISRLGFQPDRIVLFAWSIGGYSASWAAMNYPDVKHVILDATFDDIVPLALTQMPQSWSGLVVMALRNHMNLNIADQLKKYPGPIKLIRRVRDEIIATEKTNNMIPVMASNRGNFLLVRLLEYRYPNVVNTDTIPLLKDFLRGTRQHQDAMLMEHRVNVEQCQTMIRTYAQEVSPTFPMRIGDQFTHTAVNQLALFLAHKHLEDFDSTHCTPLPPSFLSPPWSPFS
;
A
#
# COMPACT_ATOMS: atom_id res chain seq x y z
N MET A 1 -6.14 1.32 -26.70
CA MET A 1 -5.02 1.16 -25.75
C MET A 1 -4.53 -0.29 -25.69
N GLN A 2 -5.41 -1.31 -25.54
CA GLN A 2 -5.02 -2.74 -25.56
C GLN A 2 -4.16 -3.19 -26.77
N MET A 3 -4.47 -2.77 -28.00
CA MET A 3 -3.67 -3.18 -29.17
C MET A 3 -2.23 -2.61 -29.19
N LEU A 4 -1.98 -1.47 -28.54
CA LEU A 4 -0.65 -0.83 -28.53
C LEU A 4 0.30 -1.45 -27.49
N VAL A 5 -0.25 -2.10 -26.46
CA VAL A 5 0.53 -2.72 -25.37
C VAL A 5 0.63 -4.24 -25.54
N GLY A 6 -0.22 -4.86 -26.37
CA GLY A 6 -0.29 -6.32 -26.53
C GLY A 6 1.04 -7.00 -26.85
N GLY A 7 1.87 -6.38 -27.70
CA GLY A 7 3.21 -6.92 -28.00
C GLY A 7 4.13 -6.97 -26.77
N MET A 8 4.13 -5.89 -25.98
CA MET A 8 4.95 -5.81 -24.76
C MET A 8 4.42 -6.76 -23.68
N LEU A 9 3.09 -6.90 -23.54
CA LEU A 9 2.49 -7.88 -22.61
C LEU A 9 2.86 -9.31 -22.98
N ASN A 10 2.83 -9.66 -24.27
CA ASN A 10 3.23 -10.99 -24.71
C ASN A 10 4.71 -11.26 -24.43
N GLN A 11 5.58 -10.27 -24.64
CA GLN A 11 7.00 -10.38 -24.32
C GLN A 11 7.25 -10.52 -22.81
N GLY A 12 6.63 -9.67 -21.99
CA GLY A 12 6.75 -9.74 -20.53
C GLY A 12 6.24 -11.07 -19.97
N ARG A 13 5.11 -11.57 -20.50
CA ARG A 13 4.58 -12.89 -20.14
C ARG A 13 5.53 -14.02 -20.54
N ALA A 14 6.09 -13.98 -21.75
CA ALA A 14 7.07 -14.98 -22.20
C ALA A 14 8.31 -14.98 -21.30
N ALA A 15 8.85 -13.81 -20.97
CA ALA A 15 10.00 -13.69 -20.06
C ALA A 15 9.71 -14.28 -18.67
N LEU A 16 8.52 -14.05 -18.10
CA LEU A 16 8.12 -14.64 -16.83
C LEU A 16 8.06 -16.17 -16.90
N ILE A 17 7.49 -16.73 -17.98
CA ILE A 17 7.37 -18.18 -18.17
C ILE A 17 8.75 -18.81 -18.41
N GLU A 18 9.49 -18.30 -19.39
CA GLU A 18 10.72 -18.93 -19.91
C GLU A 18 11.91 -18.69 -18.97
N GLU A 19 12.08 -17.47 -18.47
CA GLU A 19 13.26 -17.11 -17.66
C GLU A 19 13.02 -17.28 -16.17
N LYS A 20 11.79 -17.06 -15.70
CA LYS A 20 11.44 -17.14 -14.27
C LYS A 20 10.68 -18.40 -13.89
N LYS A 21 10.41 -19.30 -14.85
CA LYS A 21 9.62 -20.53 -14.67
C LYS A 21 8.22 -20.24 -14.10
N GLY A 22 7.63 -19.15 -14.58
CA GLY A 22 6.30 -18.73 -14.18
C GLY A 22 5.20 -19.68 -14.67
N GLU A 23 4.21 -19.91 -13.82
CA GLU A 23 3.02 -20.70 -14.11
C GLU A 23 1.83 -19.76 -14.27
N ARG A 24 1.24 -19.74 -15.46
CA ARG A 24 0.04 -18.93 -15.75
C ARG A 24 -1.22 -19.72 -15.43
N ALA A 25 -2.21 -19.08 -14.82
CA ALA A 25 -3.52 -19.68 -14.60
C ALA A 25 -4.66 -18.67 -14.83
N LYS A 26 -5.84 -19.20 -15.17
CA LYS A 26 -7.11 -18.48 -15.08
C LYS A 26 -7.79 -18.84 -13.78
N VAL A 27 -8.03 -17.84 -12.94
CA VAL A 27 -8.78 -18.00 -11.70
C VAL A 27 -10.19 -17.49 -11.94
N LEU A 28 -11.18 -18.32 -11.64
CA LEU A 28 -12.59 -17.97 -11.82
C LEU A 28 -13.13 -17.30 -10.56
N THR A 29 -13.81 -16.18 -10.74
CA THR A 29 -14.51 -15.45 -9.66
C THR A 29 -15.92 -15.98 -9.49
N GLU A 30 -16.59 -15.58 -8.39
CA GLU A 30 -17.97 -16.00 -8.11
C GLU A 30 -18.98 -15.57 -9.20
N ASP A 31 -18.71 -14.49 -9.92
CA ASP A 31 -19.54 -14.00 -11.03
C ASP A 31 -19.01 -14.42 -12.41
N LEU A 32 -18.20 -15.49 -12.43
CA LEU A 32 -17.70 -16.17 -13.63
C LEU A 32 -16.74 -15.33 -14.48
N ASN A 33 -16.21 -14.22 -13.95
CA ASN A 33 -15.08 -13.56 -14.59
C ASN A 33 -13.80 -14.37 -14.39
N GLU A 34 -13.09 -14.60 -15.48
CA GLU A 34 -11.74 -15.16 -15.50
C GLU A 34 -10.69 -14.07 -15.23
N ILE A 35 -9.85 -14.29 -14.23
CA ILE A 35 -8.74 -13.43 -13.86
C ILE A 35 -7.44 -14.09 -14.29
N ASP A 36 -6.64 -13.36 -15.06
CA ASP A 36 -5.34 -13.80 -15.53
C ASP A 36 -4.29 -13.63 -14.45
N THR A 37 -3.61 -14.72 -14.09
CA THR A 37 -2.61 -14.74 -13.04
C THR A 37 -1.30 -15.35 -13.52
N MET A 38 -0.21 -14.95 -12.88
CA MET A 38 1.12 -15.50 -13.08
C MET A 38 1.78 -15.76 -11.74
N PHE A 39 2.10 -17.01 -11.48
CA PHE A 39 2.79 -17.44 -10.28
C PHE A 39 4.25 -17.76 -10.57
N VAL A 40 5.17 -17.16 -9.82
CA VAL A 40 6.60 -17.50 -9.85
C VAL A 40 6.97 -18.12 -8.51
N ASP A 41 7.23 -19.42 -8.50
CA ASP A 41 7.62 -20.14 -7.30
C ASP A 41 9.12 -20.01 -7.03
N LYS A 42 9.47 -19.48 -5.85
CA LYS A 42 10.85 -19.40 -5.35
C LYS A 42 11.10 -20.30 -4.15
N ARG A 43 10.15 -21.16 -3.78
CA ARG A 43 10.34 -22.17 -2.73
C ARG A 43 11.41 -23.15 -3.18
N SER A 44 12.50 -23.21 -2.42
CA SER A 44 13.57 -24.18 -2.63
C SER A 44 14.36 -24.37 -1.33
N PRO A 45 15.04 -25.51 -1.14
CA PRO A 45 15.95 -25.70 -0.01
C PRO A 45 16.99 -24.57 0.04
N GLY A 46 17.05 -23.83 1.15
CA GLY A 46 17.96 -22.69 1.33
C GLY A 46 17.43 -21.33 0.87
N SER A 47 16.22 -21.26 0.29
CA SER A 47 15.60 -19.98 -0.07
C SER A 47 15.18 -19.20 1.18
N ARG A 48 15.75 -18.01 1.36
CA ARG A 48 15.46 -17.15 2.52
C ARG A 48 14.05 -16.54 2.44
N ASN A 49 13.65 -16.12 1.24
CA ASN A 49 12.42 -15.37 1.00
C ASN A 49 11.34 -16.18 0.25
N GLY A 50 11.70 -17.24 -0.46
CA GLY A 50 10.77 -17.94 -1.35
C GLY A 50 9.58 -18.61 -0.65
N ASN A 51 9.66 -18.88 0.65
CA ASN A 51 8.54 -19.36 1.44
C ASN A 51 7.50 -18.28 1.79
N THR A 52 7.76 -17.01 1.44
CA THR A 52 6.81 -15.91 1.53
C THR A 52 6.30 -15.59 0.12
N LEU A 53 4.98 -15.53 -0.04
CA LEU A 53 4.33 -15.09 -1.26
C LEU A 53 4.11 -13.58 -1.21
N VAL A 54 4.47 -12.87 -2.27
CA VAL A 54 4.04 -11.48 -2.49
C VAL A 54 2.93 -11.50 -3.54
N VAL A 55 1.72 -11.13 -3.12
CA VAL A 55 0.62 -10.85 -4.05
C VAL A 55 0.74 -9.40 -4.48
N VAL A 56 0.86 -9.17 -5.79
CA VAL A 56 1.18 -7.86 -6.35
C VAL A 56 -0.07 -7.23 -6.93
N PHE A 57 -0.34 -5.99 -6.52
CA PHE A 57 -1.50 -5.20 -6.92
C PHE A 57 -1.04 -4.01 -7.76
N GLU A 58 -1.32 -4.06 -9.05
CA GLU A 58 -0.84 -3.10 -10.03
C GLU A 58 -1.64 -1.78 -10.02
N GLY A 59 -1.12 -0.79 -10.74
CA GLY A 59 -1.79 0.51 -10.95
C GLY A 59 -2.84 0.48 -12.07
N ASN A 60 -3.51 1.62 -12.32
CA ASN A 60 -4.59 1.78 -13.34
C ASN A 60 -4.16 1.47 -14.80
N ALA A 61 -2.87 1.30 -15.04
CA ALA A 61 -2.29 0.85 -16.30
C ALA A 61 -1.07 -0.07 -16.08
N GLY A 62 -0.95 -0.64 -14.88
CA GLY A 62 0.05 -1.65 -14.57
C GLY A 62 -0.49 -3.03 -14.90
N PHE A 63 0.41 -3.93 -15.26
CA PHE A 63 0.11 -5.32 -15.58
C PHE A 63 1.19 -6.18 -14.96
N TYR A 64 0.85 -7.37 -14.49
CA TYR A 64 1.86 -8.23 -13.86
C TYR A 64 3.04 -8.53 -14.81
N GLU A 65 2.79 -8.49 -16.13
CA GLU A 65 3.79 -8.74 -17.17
C GLU A 65 4.93 -7.71 -17.19
N MET A 66 4.70 -6.48 -16.72
CA MET A 66 5.65 -5.36 -16.88
C MET A 66 5.68 -4.39 -15.70
N GLY A 67 4.88 -4.63 -14.67
CA GLY A 67 4.69 -3.73 -13.55
C GLY A 67 5.55 -4.09 -12.34
N CYS A 68 4.94 -3.97 -11.17
CA CYS A 68 5.56 -4.12 -9.87
C CYS A 68 6.03 -5.55 -9.55
N SER A 69 5.65 -6.55 -10.34
CA SER A 69 5.98 -7.96 -10.09
C SER A 69 7.47 -8.29 -10.19
N GLY A 70 8.26 -7.51 -10.95
CA GLY A 70 9.70 -7.72 -11.10
C GLY A 70 10.47 -7.55 -9.78
N THR A 71 10.18 -6.48 -9.05
CA THR A 71 10.87 -6.12 -7.79
C THR A 71 10.84 -7.25 -6.73
N PRO A 72 9.70 -7.85 -6.37
CA PRO A 72 9.67 -8.95 -5.40
C PRO A 72 10.31 -10.24 -5.95
N ILE A 73 10.26 -10.51 -7.26
CA ILE A 73 10.95 -11.66 -7.87
C ILE A 73 12.48 -11.50 -7.71
N GLU A 74 13.01 -10.30 -7.98
CA GLU A 74 14.43 -9.97 -7.81
C GLU A 74 14.87 -10.06 -6.34
N TYR A 75 13.98 -9.70 -5.41
CA TYR A 75 14.22 -9.85 -3.98
C TYR A 75 14.09 -11.30 -3.46
N GLY A 76 13.79 -12.25 -4.36
CA GLY A 76 13.76 -13.69 -4.05
C GLY A 76 12.48 -14.20 -3.41
N TYR A 77 11.40 -13.43 -3.42
CA TYR A 77 10.08 -13.90 -2.99
C TYR A 77 9.42 -14.78 -4.04
N SER A 78 8.53 -15.68 -3.60
CA SER A 78 7.51 -16.21 -4.50
C SER A 78 6.52 -15.10 -4.81
N VAL A 79 6.02 -15.03 -6.04
CA VAL A 79 5.20 -13.89 -6.49
C VAL A 79 3.95 -14.38 -7.20
N LEU A 80 2.80 -13.80 -6.85
CA LEU A 80 1.55 -13.96 -7.58
C LEU A 80 1.13 -12.59 -8.12
N GLY A 81 1.36 -12.41 -9.42
CA GLY A 81 0.85 -11.28 -10.17
C GLY A 81 -0.51 -11.62 -10.79
N TRP A 82 -1.36 -10.62 -10.94
CA TRP A 82 -2.67 -10.77 -11.56
C TRP A 82 -3.07 -9.48 -12.28
N ASN A 83 -3.95 -9.60 -13.28
CA ASN A 83 -4.47 -8.46 -14.01
C ASN A 83 -5.89 -8.14 -13.53
N HIS A 84 -6.16 -6.85 -13.30
CA HIS A 84 -7.47 -6.33 -12.91
C HIS A 84 -8.60 -6.78 -13.87
N PRO A 85 -9.86 -6.91 -13.41
CA PRO A 85 -10.99 -7.19 -14.29
C PRO A 85 -11.08 -6.21 -15.47
N GLY A 86 -11.29 -6.73 -16.68
CA GLY A 86 -11.33 -5.95 -17.92
C GLY A 86 -9.96 -5.54 -18.49
N PHE A 87 -8.85 -5.91 -17.84
CA PHE A 87 -7.50 -5.61 -18.29
C PHE A 87 -6.76 -6.83 -18.81
N ALA A 88 -6.02 -6.64 -19.91
CA ALA A 88 -5.18 -7.66 -20.55
C ALA A 88 -5.88 -9.03 -20.71
N GLY A 89 -5.38 -10.07 -20.06
CA GLY A 89 -5.97 -11.41 -20.12
C GLY A 89 -7.21 -11.61 -19.26
N SER A 90 -7.59 -10.66 -18.41
CA SER A 90 -8.74 -10.79 -17.52
C SER A 90 -10.03 -10.31 -18.18
N SER A 91 -11.12 -11.02 -17.89
CA SER A 91 -12.47 -10.64 -18.31
C SER A 91 -13.14 -9.71 -17.28
N GLY A 92 -14.40 -9.33 -17.50
CA GLY A 92 -15.15 -8.45 -16.61
C GLY A 92 -14.91 -6.96 -16.87
N ALA A 93 -15.32 -6.14 -15.90
CA ALA A 93 -15.20 -4.68 -15.96
C ALA A 93 -14.53 -4.13 -14.69
N PRO A 94 -13.76 -3.04 -14.78
CA PRO A 94 -12.90 -2.55 -13.70
C PRO A 94 -13.66 -1.72 -12.67
N TYR A 95 -14.71 -2.30 -12.08
CA TYR A 95 -15.49 -1.69 -11.01
C TYR A 95 -15.07 -2.23 -9.65
N PRO A 96 -15.26 -1.46 -8.56
CA PRO A 96 -14.86 -1.86 -7.22
C PRO A 96 -15.42 -3.22 -6.78
N ASP A 97 -16.65 -3.56 -7.17
CA ASP A 97 -17.27 -4.87 -6.86
C ASP A 97 -16.55 -6.02 -7.57
N ALA A 98 -16.25 -5.87 -8.86
CA ALA A 98 -15.48 -6.86 -9.62
C ALA A 98 -14.04 -7.00 -9.10
N GLU A 99 -13.40 -5.89 -8.71
CA GLU A 99 -12.09 -5.90 -8.07
C GLU A 99 -12.08 -6.74 -6.79
N GLN A 100 -13.09 -6.57 -5.93
CA GLN A 100 -13.22 -7.32 -4.67
C GLN A 100 -13.35 -8.83 -4.92
N LYS A 101 -14.23 -9.23 -5.86
CA LYS A 101 -14.41 -10.63 -6.24
C LYS A 101 -13.14 -11.23 -6.87
N ALA A 102 -12.45 -10.44 -7.69
CA ALA A 102 -11.20 -10.85 -8.32
C ALA A 102 -10.10 -11.10 -7.29
N ILE A 103 -9.87 -10.16 -6.37
CA ILE A 103 -8.86 -10.37 -5.34
C ILE A 103 -9.23 -11.51 -4.38
N ASP A 104 -10.51 -11.67 -4.06
CA ASP A 104 -10.96 -12.79 -3.24
C ASP A 104 -10.58 -14.13 -3.89
N ALA A 105 -10.88 -14.30 -5.17
CA ALA A 105 -10.53 -15.49 -5.92
C ALA A 105 -9.00 -15.70 -6.01
N VAL A 106 -8.22 -14.64 -6.21
CA VAL A 106 -6.74 -14.68 -6.24
C VAL A 106 -6.17 -15.10 -4.88
N MET A 107 -6.70 -14.58 -3.77
CA MET A 107 -6.30 -14.97 -2.41
C MET A 107 -6.67 -16.43 -2.12
N GLN A 108 -7.88 -16.86 -2.48
CA GLN A 108 -8.28 -18.27 -2.34
C GLN A 108 -7.41 -19.21 -3.18
N TYR A 109 -7.01 -18.79 -4.38
CA TYR A 109 -6.07 -19.54 -5.22
C TYR A 109 -4.69 -19.66 -4.56
N ALA A 110 -4.15 -18.56 -4.03
CA ALA A 110 -2.89 -18.55 -3.28
C ALA A 110 -2.90 -19.51 -2.08
N ILE A 111 -3.99 -19.53 -1.33
CA ILE A 111 -4.12 -20.34 -0.12
C ILE A 111 -4.38 -21.80 -0.46
N SER A 112 -5.44 -22.06 -1.25
CA SER A 112 -5.99 -23.40 -1.43
C SER A 112 -5.27 -24.21 -2.51
N ARG A 113 -4.68 -23.55 -3.52
CA ARG A 113 -4.03 -24.22 -4.65
C ARG A 113 -2.51 -24.08 -4.61
N LEU A 114 -2.00 -22.89 -4.33
CA LEU A 114 -0.54 -22.67 -4.25
C LEU A 114 0.03 -23.06 -2.88
N GLY A 115 -0.81 -23.20 -1.85
CA GLY A 115 -0.45 -23.74 -0.53
C GLY A 115 0.27 -22.73 0.38
N PHE A 116 0.11 -21.42 0.14
CA PHE A 116 0.64 -20.41 1.04
C PHE A 116 -0.35 -20.12 2.17
N GLN A 117 0.11 -20.29 3.42
CA GLN A 117 -0.68 -19.87 4.58
C GLN A 117 -0.77 -18.33 4.62
N PRO A 118 -1.89 -17.75 5.11
CA PRO A 118 -2.06 -16.30 5.19
C PRO A 118 -0.87 -15.57 5.85
N ASP A 119 -0.33 -16.10 6.95
CA ASP A 119 0.83 -15.55 7.68
C ASP A 119 2.15 -15.54 6.87
N ARG A 120 2.14 -16.13 5.68
CA ARG A 120 3.23 -16.13 4.69
C ARG A 120 2.91 -15.32 3.44
N ILE A 121 1.79 -14.59 3.41
CA ILE A 121 1.38 -13.74 2.30
C ILE A 121 1.65 -12.27 2.63
N VAL A 122 2.35 -11.58 1.74
CA VAL A 122 2.58 -10.14 1.76
C VAL A 122 1.74 -9.52 0.66
N LEU A 123 1.02 -8.45 0.99
CA LEU A 123 0.27 -7.66 0.02
C LEU A 123 1.11 -6.46 -0.38
N PHE A 124 1.55 -6.40 -1.65
CA PHE A 124 2.33 -5.29 -2.17
C PHE A 124 1.56 -4.58 -3.27
N ALA A 125 1.23 -3.30 -3.04
CA ALA A 125 0.38 -2.55 -3.93
C ALA A 125 1.03 -1.25 -4.40
N TRP A 126 0.72 -0.89 -5.64
CA TRP A 126 1.10 0.38 -6.23
C TRP A 126 -0.13 1.18 -6.63
N SER A 127 -0.16 2.46 -6.26
CA SER A 127 -1.17 3.41 -6.72
C SER A 127 -2.61 2.94 -6.42
N ILE A 128 -3.48 2.86 -7.43
CA ILE A 128 -4.88 2.41 -7.29
C ILE A 128 -4.99 0.97 -6.76
N GLY A 129 -4.00 0.11 -6.98
CA GLY A 129 -3.95 -1.25 -6.45
C GLY A 129 -4.02 -1.29 -4.92
N GLY A 130 -3.69 -0.17 -4.26
CA GLY A 130 -3.87 0.01 -2.83
C GLY A 130 -5.29 -0.26 -2.35
N TYR A 131 -6.32 -0.03 -3.18
CA TYR A 131 -7.71 -0.36 -2.86
C TYR A 131 -7.94 -1.87 -2.75
N SER A 132 -7.55 -2.64 -3.76
CA SER A 132 -7.75 -4.09 -3.75
C SER A 132 -6.88 -4.74 -2.66
N ALA A 133 -5.68 -4.20 -2.41
CA ALA A 133 -4.82 -4.64 -1.31
C ALA A 133 -5.39 -4.32 0.07
N SER A 134 -5.97 -3.13 0.28
CA SER A 134 -6.61 -2.79 1.56
C SER A 134 -7.86 -3.63 1.81
N TRP A 135 -8.59 -3.98 0.76
CA TRP A 135 -9.73 -4.89 0.88
C TRP A 135 -9.28 -6.30 1.24
N ALA A 136 -8.22 -6.81 0.60
CA ALA A 136 -7.64 -8.11 0.95
C ALA A 136 -7.13 -8.12 2.40
N ALA A 137 -6.43 -7.06 2.84
CA ALA A 137 -5.94 -6.95 4.21
C ALA A 137 -7.08 -6.95 5.24
N MET A 138 -8.21 -6.31 4.92
CA MET A 138 -9.39 -6.28 5.79
C MET A 138 -10.07 -7.65 5.92
N ASN A 139 -10.16 -8.42 4.83
CA ASN A 139 -10.88 -9.71 4.81
C ASN A 139 -9.98 -10.92 5.12
N TYR A 140 -8.67 -10.78 4.94
CA TYR A 140 -7.65 -11.77 5.26
C TYR A 140 -6.69 -11.17 6.31
N PRO A 141 -7.13 -10.93 7.55
CA PRO A 141 -6.37 -10.16 8.53
C PRO A 141 -5.09 -10.84 9.02
N ASP A 142 -4.95 -12.14 8.76
CA ASP A 142 -3.77 -12.94 9.12
C ASP A 142 -2.63 -12.81 8.10
N VAL A 143 -2.78 -12.01 7.04
CA VAL A 143 -1.68 -11.74 6.10
C VAL A 143 -0.47 -11.15 6.83
N LYS A 144 0.72 -11.56 6.40
CA LYS A 144 1.99 -11.25 7.06
C LYS A 144 2.22 -9.76 7.26
N HIS A 145 2.01 -8.96 6.21
CA HIS A 145 2.03 -7.50 6.24
C HIS A 145 1.59 -6.89 4.90
N VAL A 146 1.33 -5.58 4.92
CA VAL A 146 0.95 -4.77 3.75
C VAL A 146 2.03 -3.74 3.44
N ILE A 147 2.40 -3.59 2.18
CA ILE A 147 3.29 -2.55 1.65
C ILE A 147 2.54 -1.78 0.57
N LEU A 148 2.37 -0.47 0.77
CA LEU A 148 1.67 0.41 -0.17
C LEU A 148 2.64 1.45 -0.73
N ASP A 149 2.92 1.37 -2.02
CA ASP A 149 3.74 2.32 -2.77
C ASP A 149 2.85 3.30 -3.54
N ALA A 150 3.11 4.59 -3.38
CA ALA A 150 2.42 5.65 -4.11
C ALA A 150 0.89 5.56 -4.05
N THR A 151 0.35 5.11 -2.91
CA THR A 151 -1.09 4.95 -2.68
C THR A 151 -1.69 6.22 -2.05
N PHE A 152 -3.02 6.30 -1.98
CA PHE A 152 -3.79 7.42 -1.47
C PHE A 152 -4.84 6.96 -0.44
N ASP A 153 -5.45 7.91 0.27
CA ASP A 153 -6.50 7.62 1.26
C ASP A 153 -7.92 7.56 0.66
N ASP A 154 -8.17 8.40 -0.34
CA ASP A 154 -9.45 8.56 -1.02
C ASP A 154 -9.22 9.03 -2.46
N ILE A 155 -10.00 8.51 -3.41
CA ILE A 155 -9.88 8.84 -4.83
C ILE A 155 -10.44 10.22 -5.19
N VAL A 156 -11.40 10.73 -4.43
CA VAL A 156 -12.13 11.97 -4.80
C VAL A 156 -11.20 13.17 -4.96
N PRO A 157 -10.27 13.46 -4.02
CA PRO A 157 -9.34 14.57 -4.19
C PRO A 157 -8.45 14.44 -5.43
N LEU A 158 -8.05 13.22 -5.79
CA LEU A 158 -7.23 12.96 -6.99
C LEU A 158 -8.02 13.19 -8.27
N ALA A 159 -9.27 12.73 -8.33
CA ALA A 159 -10.10 12.91 -9.51
C ALA A 159 -10.46 14.39 -9.76
N LEU A 160 -10.68 15.15 -8.68
CA LEU A 160 -11.01 16.58 -8.78
C LEU A 160 -9.85 17.41 -9.36
N THR A 161 -8.60 16.97 -9.25
CA THR A 161 -7.45 17.69 -9.85
C THR A 161 -7.30 17.44 -11.35
N GLN A 162 -7.95 16.39 -11.88
CA GLN A 162 -7.92 16.04 -13.29
C GLN A 162 -9.12 16.56 -14.09
N MET A 163 -10.13 17.12 -13.40
CA MET A 163 -11.40 17.50 -13.99
C MET A 163 -11.66 19.01 -13.85
N PRO A 164 -12.43 19.62 -14.76
CA PRO A 164 -12.85 21.01 -14.60
C PRO A 164 -13.64 21.22 -13.29
N GLN A 165 -13.36 22.31 -12.57
CA GLN A 165 -13.99 22.60 -11.28
C GLN A 165 -15.52 22.68 -11.36
N SER A 166 -16.06 23.11 -12.51
CA SER A 166 -17.51 23.16 -12.80
C SER A 166 -18.20 21.79 -12.74
N TRP A 167 -17.45 20.68 -12.84
CA TRP A 167 -17.98 19.32 -12.81
C TRP A 167 -17.81 18.63 -11.44
N SER A 168 -17.24 19.33 -10.45
CA SER A 168 -16.90 18.77 -9.14
C SER A 168 -18.06 18.01 -8.48
N GLY A 169 -19.26 18.57 -8.45
CA GLY A 169 -20.43 17.90 -7.87
C GLY A 169 -20.81 16.59 -8.55
N LEU A 170 -20.75 16.54 -9.90
CA LEU A 170 -21.03 15.33 -10.67
C LEU A 170 -19.94 14.28 -10.48
N VAL A 171 -18.67 14.69 -10.49
CA VAL A 171 -17.52 13.81 -10.26
C VAL A 171 -17.60 13.17 -8.87
N VAL A 172 -17.87 13.98 -7.84
CA VAL A 172 -18.04 13.47 -6.46
C VAL A 172 -19.19 12.47 -6.40
N MET A 173 -20.35 12.80 -6.98
CA MET A 173 -21.50 11.89 -7.02
C MET A 173 -21.16 10.56 -7.71
N ALA A 174 -20.59 10.62 -8.91
CA ALA A 174 -20.25 9.44 -9.69
C ALA A 174 -19.23 8.54 -8.95
N LEU A 175 -18.19 9.14 -8.38
CA LEU A 175 -17.18 8.38 -7.63
C LEU A 175 -17.77 7.75 -6.37
N ARG A 176 -18.55 8.49 -5.58
CA ARG A 176 -19.13 7.95 -4.35
C ARG A 176 -20.14 6.84 -4.60
N ASN A 177 -20.87 6.89 -5.71
CA ASN A 177 -21.88 5.89 -6.05
C ASN A 177 -21.33 4.68 -6.81
N HIS A 178 -20.24 4.84 -7.57
CA HIS A 178 -19.78 3.79 -8.50
C HIS A 178 -18.30 3.42 -8.40
N MET A 179 -17.44 4.28 -7.82
CA MET A 179 -15.99 4.10 -7.73
C MET A 179 -15.45 4.52 -6.35
N ASN A 180 -16.11 4.11 -5.26
CA ASN A 180 -15.77 4.55 -3.91
C ASN A 180 -14.54 3.82 -3.36
N LEU A 181 -13.34 4.29 -3.72
CA LEU A 181 -12.08 3.71 -3.28
C LEU A 181 -11.69 4.27 -1.90
N ASN A 182 -12.14 3.60 -0.83
CA ASN A 182 -12.00 4.02 0.57
C ASN A 182 -10.84 3.32 1.30
N ILE A 183 -9.64 3.43 0.76
CA ILE A 183 -8.42 2.71 1.21
C ILE A 183 -8.16 2.90 2.70
N ALA A 184 -8.23 4.13 3.20
CA ALA A 184 -7.99 4.43 4.61
C ALA A 184 -8.98 3.71 5.55
N ASP A 185 -10.26 3.61 5.16
CA ASP A 185 -11.27 2.99 6.01
C ASP A 185 -11.21 1.46 5.99
N GLN A 186 -10.71 0.87 4.91
CA GLN A 186 -10.42 -0.56 4.84
C GLN A 186 -9.18 -0.92 5.68
N LEU A 187 -8.08 -0.16 5.56
CA LEU A 187 -6.84 -0.43 6.31
C LEU A 187 -6.99 -0.31 7.83
N LYS A 188 -7.90 0.53 8.32
CA LYS A 188 -8.19 0.62 9.77
C LYS A 188 -8.64 -0.72 10.35
N LYS A 189 -9.25 -1.58 9.54
CA LYS A 189 -9.73 -2.90 9.97
C LYS A 189 -8.66 -3.99 9.88
N TYR A 190 -7.51 -3.71 9.25
CA TYR A 190 -6.38 -4.62 9.23
C TYR A 190 -5.52 -4.44 10.49
N PRO A 191 -5.33 -5.49 11.33
CA PRO A 191 -4.57 -5.38 12.57
C PRO A 191 -3.06 -5.50 12.36
N GLY A 192 -2.61 -6.01 11.21
CA GLY A 192 -1.20 -6.35 11.01
C GLY A 192 -0.30 -5.16 10.62
N PRO A 193 1.00 -5.42 10.38
CA PRO A 193 1.97 -4.38 10.05
C PRO A 193 1.74 -3.74 8.67
N ILE A 194 1.90 -2.41 8.58
CA ILE A 194 1.71 -1.65 7.34
C ILE A 194 2.94 -0.77 7.09
N LYS A 195 3.46 -0.81 5.86
CA LYS A 195 4.47 0.12 5.35
C LYS A 195 3.85 0.99 4.26
N LEU A 196 4.03 2.30 4.37
CA LEU A 196 3.72 3.25 3.31
C LEU A 196 5.03 3.72 2.68
N ILE A 197 5.08 3.73 1.36
CA ILE A 197 6.17 4.29 0.58
C ILE A 197 5.62 5.50 -0.17
N ARG A 198 6.21 6.67 0.10
CA ARG A 198 5.81 7.91 -0.54
C ARG A 198 6.88 8.34 -1.54
N ARG A 199 6.44 8.54 -2.77
CA ARG A 199 7.28 9.09 -3.83
C ARG A 199 7.34 10.61 -3.70
N VAL A 200 8.54 11.15 -3.53
CA VAL A 200 8.76 12.56 -3.19
C VAL A 200 8.36 13.49 -4.35
N ARG A 201 8.53 13.03 -5.60
CA ARG A 201 8.23 13.80 -6.81
C ARG A 201 7.00 13.27 -7.54
N ASP A 202 6.06 12.67 -6.80
CA ASP A 202 4.87 12.05 -7.37
C ASP A 202 3.88 13.08 -7.95
N GLU A 203 3.78 13.09 -9.28
CA GLU A 203 2.96 14.00 -10.07
C GLU A 203 1.49 13.60 -10.20
N ILE A 204 1.14 12.41 -9.70
CA ILE A 204 -0.19 11.80 -9.75
C ILE A 204 -0.86 11.85 -8.38
N ILE A 205 -0.14 11.49 -7.32
CA ILE A 205 -0.66 11.36 -5.95
C ILE A 205 -0.62 12.68 -5.17
N ALA A 206 0.19 13.65 -5.61
CA ALA A 206 0.11 15.02 -5.14
C ALA A 206 -1.06 15.76 -5.81
N THR A 207 -1.85 16.46 -4.99
CA THR A 207 -3.04 17.18 -5.45
C THR A 207 -2.76 18.64 -5.82
N GLU A 208 -1.62 19.18 -5.41
CA GLU A 208 -1.19 20.53 -5.72
C GLU A 208 0.16 20.52 -6.43
N LYS A 209 0.38 21.52 -7.29
CA LYS A 209 1.63 21.75 -8.02
C LYS A 209 2.03 23.21 -7.84
N THR A 210 3.33 23.47 -7.74
CA THR A 210 3.85 24.84 -7.80
C THR A 210 3.66 25.42 -9.19
N ASN A 211 3.90 26.73 -9.35
CA ASN A 211 3.85 27.40 -10.67
C ASN A 211 4.76 26.74 -11.72
N ASN A 212 5.81 26.03 -11.30
CA ASN A 212 6.74 25.31 -12.17
C ASN A 212 6.33 23.85 -12.40
N MET A 213 5.06 23.49 -12.15
CA MET A 213 4.51 22.13 -12.27
C MET A 213 5.16 21.08 -11.36
N ILE A 214 5.90 21.51 -10.33
CA ILE A 214 6.53 20.62 -9.37
C ILE A 214 5.49 20.19 -8.33
N PRO A 215 5.29 18.88 -8.08
CA PRO A 215 4.38 18.38 -7.06
C PRO A 215 4.66 18.96 -5.67
N VAL A 216 3.62 19.43 -4.98
CA VAL A 216 3.73 19.92 -3.61
C VAL A 216 3.61 18.74 -2.66
N MET A 217 4.72 18.39 -1.98
CA MET A 217 4.80 17.23 -1.09
C MET A 217 3.73 17.20 -0.01
N ALA A 218 3.37 18.36 0.57
CA ALA A 218 2.32 18.47 1.58
C ALA A 218 0.95 17.97 1.08
N SER A 219 0.70 18.09 -0.23
CA SER A 219 -0.56 17.71 -0.87
C SER A 219 -0.61 16.24 -1.31
N ASN A 220 0.46 15.47 -1.09
CA ASN A 220 0.54 14.05 -1.41
C ASN A 220 -0.45 13.24 -0.55
N ARG A 221 -1.35 12.50 -1.20
CA ARG A 221 -2.41 11.74 -0.51
C ARG A 221 -1.89 10.61 0.39
N GLY A 222 -0.65 10.15 0.22
CA GLY A 222 0.01 9.24 1.16
C GLY A 222 0.16 9.83 2.58
N ASN A 223 0.30 11.16 2.69
CA ASN A 223 0.35 11.85 3.99
C ASN A 223 -0.98 11.73 4.73
N PHE A 224 -2.08 11.94 4.01
CA PHE A 224 -3.43 11.87 4.55
C PHE A 224 -3.77 10.43 4.95
N LEU A 225 -3.34 9.45 4.15
CA LEU A 225 -3.47 8.04 4.47
C LEU A 225 -2.76 7.69 5.78
N LEU A 226 -1.51 8.11 5.92
CA LEU A 226 -0.73 7.88 7.14
C LEU A 226 -1.42 8.50 8.37
N VAL A 227 -1.82 9.77 8.28
CA VAL A 227 -2.46 10.47 9.41
C VAL A 227 -3.76 9.76 9.80
N ARG A 228 -4.64 9.42 8.86
CA ARG A 228 -5.91 8.72 9.15
C ARG A 228 -5.70 7.31 9.72
N LEU A 229 -4.63 6.63 9.31
CA LEU A 229 -4.27 5.31 9.85
C LEU A 229 -3.77 5.44 11.30
N LEU A 230 -2.85 6.37 11.55
CA LEU A 230 -2.27 6.55 12.89
C LEU A 230 -3.29 7.15 13.88
N GLU A 231 -4.15 8.05 13.43
CA GLU A 231 -5.27 8.59 14.23
C GLU A 231 -6.20 7.48 14.72
N TYR A 232 -6.47 6.48 13.87
CA TYR A 232 -7.23 5.30 14.29
C TYR A 232 -6.42 4.37 15.19
N ARG A 233 -5.17 4.05 14.84
CA ARG A 233 -4.36 3.06 15.59
C ARG A 233 -3.92 3.57 16.97
N TYR A 234 -3.67 4.86 17.10
CA TYR A 234 -3.11 5.50 18.31
C TYR A 234 -3.86 6.81 18.63
N PRO A 235 -5.17 6.77 18.91
CA PRO A 235 -6.01 7.97 19.00
C PRO A 235 -5.63 8.94 20.13
N ASN A 236 -4.90 8.46 21.15
CA ASN A 236 -4.43 9.31 22.25
C ASN A 236 -3.03 9.89 21.98
N VAL A 237 -2.36 9.47 20.90
CA VAL A 237 -1.08 10.01 20.42
C VAL A 237 -1.28 10.88 19.17
N VAL A 238 -2.06 10.40 18.21
CA VAL A 238 -2.38 11.09 16.95
C VAL A 238 -3.81 11.59 17.04
N ASN A 239 -3.94 12.89 17.34
CA ASN A 239 -5.19 13.57 17.60
C ASN A 239 -5.12 15.03 17.11
N THR A 240 -6.14 15.82 17.41
CA THR A 240 -6.24 17.23 16.98
C THR A 240 -5.01 18.08 17.35
N ASP A 241 -4.36 17.79 18.49
CA ASP A 241 -3.21 18.57 18.98
C ASP A 241 -1.91 18.20 18.26
N THR A 242 -1.73 16.92 17.90
CA THR A 242 -0.50 16.45 17.23
C THR A 242 -0.60 16.43 15.71
N ILE A 243 -1.80 16.45 15.12
CA ILE A 243 -1.98 16.49 13.67
C ILE A 243 -1.24 17.67 13.00
N PRO A 244 -1.24 18.91 13.55
CA PRO A 244 -0.44 20.01 12.99
C PRO A 244 1.06 19.70 12.95
N LEU A 245 1.60 19.11 14.03
CA LEU A 245 3.00 18.67 14.10
C LEU A 245 3.30 17.60 13.04
N LEU A 246 2.42 16.61 12.87
CA LEU A 246 2.57 15.58 11.84
C LEU A 246 2.49 16.15 10.43
N LYS A 247 1.61 17.12 10.18
CA LYS A 247 1.54 17.79 8.87
C LYS A 247 2.82 18.57 8.58
N ASP A 248 3.41 19.21 9.59
CA ASP A 248 4.70 19.88 9.45
C ASP A 248 5.87 18.91 9.22
N PHE A 249 5.84 17.74 9.87
CA PHE A 249 6.78 16.66 9.57
C PHE A 249 6.65 16.15 8.13
N LEU A 250 5.41 15.92 7.68
CA LEU A 250 5.13 15.32 6.38
C LEU A 250 5.26 16.29 5.20
N ARG A 251 5.21 17.61 5.40
CA ARG A 251 5.38 18.56 4.27
C ARG A 251 6.84 18.70 3.80
N GLY A 252 7.80 18.26 4.60
CA GLY A 252 9.22 18.48 4.37
C GLY A 252 9.97 17.24 3.86
N THR A 253 11.15 17.50 3.29
CA THR A 253 12.09 16.47 2.82
C THR A 253 12.64 15.64 3.98
N ARG A 254 13.43 14.61 3.65
CA ARG A 254 14.10 13.80 4.68
C ARG A 254 14.96 14.64 5.64
N GLN A 255 15.63 15.67 5.14
CA GLN A 255 16.43 16.58 5.98
C GLN A 255 15.57 17.33 6.99
N HIS A 256 14.38 17.80 6.58
CA HIS A 256 13.42 18.46 7.48
C HIS A 256 12.88 17.49 8.53
N GLN A 257 12.50 16.29 8.11
CA GLN A 257 12.06 15.23 9.02
C GLN A 257 13.12 14.89 10.06
N ASP A 258 14.38 14.69 9.65
CA ASP A 258 15.48 14.38 10.54
C ASP A 258 15.76 15.55 11.52
N ALA A 259 15.67 16.80 11.05
CA ALA A 259 15.79 17.98 11.91
C ALA A 259 14.69 18.03 12.98
N MET A 260 13.44 17.76 12.62
CA MET A 260 12.33 17.70 13.58
C MET A 260 12.50 16.56 14.60
N LEU A 261 12.97 15.38 14.17
CA LEU A 261 13.26 14.29 15.10
C LEU A 261 14.34 14.68 16.12
N MET A 262 15.37 15.42 15.68
CA MET A 262 16.43 15.94 16.56
C MET A 262 15.91 17.04 17.49
N GLU A 263 15.16 18.01 16.97
CA GLU A 263 14.58 19.13 17.73
C GLU A 263 13.67 18.63 18.86
N HIS A 264 12.79 17.68 18.55
CA HIS A 264 11.90 17.06 19.53
C HIS A 264 12.58 15.97 20.38
N ARG A 265 13.87 15.69 20.16
CA ARG A 265 14.67 14.69 20.88
C ARG A 265 14.02 13.30 20.87
N VAL A 266 13.53 12.88 19.70
CA VAL A 266 12.84 11.59 19.55
C VAL A 266 13.83 10.45 19.75
N ASN A 267 13.69 9.73 20.86
CA ASN A 267 14.45 8.51 21.13
C ASN A 267 13.70 7.29 20.61
N VAL A 268 14.22 6.67 19.55
CA VAL A 268 13.63 5.51 18.87
C VAL A 268 13.45 4.31 19.81
N GLU A 269 14.45 3.99 20.63
CA GLU A 269 14.42 2.84 21.54
C GLU A 269 13.42 3.05 22.67
N GLN A 270 13.35 4.26 23.22
CA GLN A 270 12.40 4.62 24.26
C GLN A 270 10.96 4.56 23.74
N CYS A 271 10.69 5.13 22.56
CA CYS A 271 9.37 5.07 21.92
C CYS A 271 8.94 3.63 21.63
N GLN A 272 9.86 2.79 21.13
CA GLN A 272 9.61 1.36 20.92
C GLN A 272 9.28 0.65 22.22
N THR A 273 10.04 0.93 23.29
CA THR A 273 9.81 0.33 24.60
C THR A 273 8.44 0.71 25.14
N MET A 274 8.06 1.99 25.09
CA MET A 274 6.73 2.46 25.53
C MET A 274 5.58 1.71 24.84
N ILE A 275 5.65 1.56 23.51
CA ILE A 275 4.61 0.88 22.74
C ILE A 275 4.58 -0.63 23.04
N ARG A 276 5.75 -1.28 23.11
CA ARG A 276 5.84 -2.71 23.43
C ARG A 276 5.32 -3.02 24.83
N THR A 277 5.72 -2.23 25.84
CA THR A 277 5.23 -2.39 27.21
C THR A 277 3.72 -2.24 27.26
N TYR A 278 3.15 -1.22 26.60
CA TYR A 278 1.69 -1.07 26.53
C TYR A 278 1.02 -2.26 25.84
N ALA A 279 1.57 -2.77 24.74
CA ALA A 279 1.02 -3.93 24.03
C ALA A 279 1.01 -5.20 24.89
N GLN A 280 2.04 -5.38 25.74
CA GLN A 280 2.18 -6.53 26.63
C GLN A 280 1.32 -6.42 27.89
N GLU A 281 1.24 -5.23 28.50
CA GLU A 281 0.60 -5.03 29.79
C GLU A 281 -0.88 -4.65 29.70
N VAL A 282 -1.29 -3.99 28.60
CA VAL A 282 -2.64 -3.43 28.46
C VAL A 282 -3.41 -4.10 27.33
N SER A 283 -2.96 -3.95 26.08
CA SER A 283 -3.64 -4.56 24.93
C SER A 283 -2.78 -4.56 23.66
N PRO A 284 -2.64 -5.71 22.98
CA PRO A 284 -1.96 -5.81 21.70
C PRO A 284 -2.90 -5.54 20.50
N THR A 285 -4.05 -4.91 20.71
CA THR A 285 -5.02 -4.67 19.62
C THR A 285 -5.21 -3.19 19.35
N PHE A 286 -5.41 -2.82 18.08
CA PHE A 286 -5.84 -1.48 17.71
C PHE A 286 -7.34 -1.28 17.93
N PRO A 287 -7.79 -0.08 18.33
CA PRO A 287 -7.00 1.10 18.66
C PRO A 287 -6.27 1.00 20.00
N MET A 288 -4.98 1.35 20.04
CA MET A 288 -4.18 1.41 21.26
C MET A 288 -4.35 2.77 21.94
N ARG A 289 -4.88 2.78 23.17
CA ARG A 289 -5.14 4.00 23.97
C ARG A 289 -3.90 4.51 24.71
N ILE A 290 -2.70 4.15 24.27
CA ILE A 290 -1.44 4.67 24.79
C ILE A 290 -1.40 6.19 24.63
N GLY A 291 -0.97 6.93 25.66
CA GLY A 291 -0.84 8.39 25.61
C GLY A 291 -1.65 9.17 26.64
N ASP A 292 -2.70 8.59 27.24
CA ASP A 292 -3.61 9.31 28.17
C ASP A 292 -2.92 9.94 29.39
N GLN A 293 -1.80 9.36 29.83
CA GLN A 293 -1.04 9.82 31.00
C GLN A 293 0.34 10.39 30.63
N PHE A 294 0.61 10.52 29.33
CA PHE A 294 1.91 10.99 28.86
C PHE A 294 1.94 12.52 28.85
N THR A 295 3.14 13.07 29.03
CA THR A 295 3.34 14.51 28.86
C THR A 295 3.15 14.88 27.39
N HIS A 296 2.79 16.14 27.11
CA HIS A 296 2.71 16.65 25.73
C HIS A 296 4.00 16.38 24.94
N THR A 297 5.16 16.50 25.58
CA THR A 297 6.46 16.18 24.96
C THR A 297 6.55 14.71 24.54
N ALA A 298 6.18 13.78 25.41
CA ALA A 298 6.22 12.35 25.11
C ALA A 298 5.21 11.96 24.01
N VAL A 299 4.03 12.57 24.01
CA VAL A 299 3.02 12.39 22.96
C VAL A 299 3.54 12.89 21.60
N ASN A 300 4.16 14.07 21.55
CA ASN A 300 4.79 14.59 20.33
C ASN A 300 5.91 13.70 19.81
N GLN A 301 6.76 13.18 20.72
CA GLN A 301 7.84 12.26 20.35
C GLN A 301 7.30 10.96 19.75
N LEU A 302 6.26 10.38 20.35
CA LEU A 302 5.60 9.17 19.83
C LEU A 302 4.92 9.42 18.49
N ALA A 303 4.25 10.56 18.31
CA ALA A 303 3.61 10.90 17.04
C ALA A 303 4.64 10.95 15.89
N LEU A 304 5.75 11.67 16.08
CA LEU A 304 6.83 11.75 15.10
C LEU A 304 7.52 10.39 14.86
N PHE A 305 7.77 9.63 15.93
CA PHE A 305 8.30 8.27 15.84
C PHE A 305 7.39 7.37 15.00
N LEU A 306 6.08 7.37 15.25
CA LEU A 306 5.13 6.54 14.53
C LEU A 306 5.08 6.91 13.04
N ALA A 307 5.06 8.20 12.72
CA ALA A 307 5.11 8.65 11.33
C ALA A 307 6.39 8.18 10.63
N HIS A 308 7.54 8.34 11.29
CA HIS A 308 8.84 7.90 10.78
C HIS A 308 8.95 6.38 10.59
N LYS A 309 8.26 5.57 11.40
CA LYS A 309 8.28 4.11 11.28
C LYS A 309 7.36 3.54 10.21
N HIS A 310 6.28 4.23 9.89
CA HIS A 310 5.29 3.74 8.91
C HIS A 310 5.47 4.31 7.52
N LEU A 311 6.18 5.44 7.37
CA LEU A 311 6.40 6.10 6.07
C LEU A 311 7.88 6.10 5.69
N GLU A 312 8.18 5.56 4.51
CA GLU A 312 9.50 5.65 3.89
C GLU A 312 9.41 6.47 2.60
N ASP A 313 10.32 7.44 2.45
CA ASP A 313 10.38 8.29 1.26
C ASP A 313 11.24 7.63 0.17
N PHE A 314 10.75 7.66 -1.07
CA PHE A 314 11.49 7.28 -2.26
C PHE A 314 11.61 8.49 -3.20
N ASP A 315 12.84 8.92 -3.50
CA ASP A 315 13.07 10.08 -4.37
C ASP A 315 12.88 9.76 -5.86
N SER A 316 11.63 9.62 -6.27
CA SER A 316 11.25 9.29 -7.64
C SER A 316 9.91 9.93 -8.06
N THR A 317 9.61 9.83 -9.35
CA THR A 317 8.29 10.10 -9.93
C THR A 317 7.39 8.86 -9.84
N HIS A 318 6.11 8.99 -10.22
CA HIS A 318 5.08 7.97 -9.98
C HIS A 318 5.40 6.60 -10.61
N CYS A 319 5.87 6.56 -11.86
CA CYS A 319 6.06 5.31 -12.63
C CYS A 319 7.49 4.73 -12.55
N THR A 320 8.38 5.28 -11.71
CA THR A 320 9.74 4.73 -11.57
C THR A 320 9.68 3.35 -10.90
N PRO A 321 10.36 2.29 -11.37
CA PRO A 321 10.37 1.00 -10.67
C PRO A 321 10.87 1.13 -9.22
N LEU A 322 10.19 0.47 -8.29
CA LEU A 322 10.57 0.49 -6.88
C LEU A 322 11.79 -0.43 -6.66
N PRO A 323 12.87 0.04 -5.99
CA PRO A 323 14.01 -0.82 -5.70
C PRO A 323 13.67 -1.95 -4.71
N PRO A 324 14.27 -3.15 -4.85
CA PRO A 324 13.98 -4.30 -3.99
C PRO A 324 14.16 -4.06 -2.48
N SER A 325 15.07 -3.15 -2.09
CA SER A 325 15.31 -2.79 -0.67
C SER A 325 14.08 -2.24 0.05
N PHE A 326 13.12 -1.66 -0.67
CA PHE A 326 11.90 -1.13 -0.11
C PHE A 326 10.88 -2.22 0.29
N LEU A 327 11.07 -3.46 -0.15
CA LEU A 327 10.26 -4.62 0.25
C LEU A 327 10.69 -5.25 1.58
N SER A 328 11.55 -4.55 2.34
CA SER A 328 11.86 -4.91 3.72
C SER A 328 10.59 -4.93 4.58
N PRO A 329 10.49 -5.86 5.56
CA PRO A 329 9.32 -5.94 6.42
C PRO A 329 9.04 -4.61 7.15
N PRO A 330 7.78 -4.17 7.26
CA PRO A 330 7.40 -3.03 8.08
C PRO A 330 7.78 -3.20 9.56
N TRP A 331 7.88 -2.07 10.24
CA TRP A 331 7.87 -2.05 11.70
C TRP A 331 6.55 -2.57 12.25
N SER A 332 6.61 -3.35 13.33
CA SER A 332 5.44 -3.82 14.08
C SER A 332 5.57 -3.43 15.56
N PRO A 333 4.49 -2.97 16.21
CA PRO A 333 4.48 -2.77 17.65
C PRO A 333 4.58 -4.07 18.46
N PHE A 334 4.39 -5.23 17.81
CA PHE A 334 4.35 -6.55 18.45
C PHE A 334 5.64 -7.37 18.26
N SER A 335 6.60 -6.85 17.50
CA SER A 335 7.87 -7.53 17.17
C SER A 335 9.06 -7.05 17.99
#